data_AF-A0A0Q7W571-F1
#
_entry.id   AF-A0A0Q7W571-F1
#
_cell.length_a   1.000
_cell.length_b   1.000
_cell.length_c   1.000
_cell.angle_alpha   90.00
_cell.angle_beta   90.00
_cell.angle_gamma   90.00
#
_symmetry.space_group_name_H-M   'P 1'
#
loop_
_entity.id
_entity.type
_entity.pdbx_description
1 polymer ?
#
loop_
_entity_poly.entity_id
_entity_poly.type
_entity_poly.pdbx_seq_one_letter_code
_entity_poly.pdbx_strand_id
1 'polypeptide(L)'
;MNSFEASHRMQWIGRINTAPSFLDSVFMFSLYKRKQVYCHFPEITPREALGDYDESEFSTCMQRAVRLWSCSCAMGESALCYRGAKPLEEAVRLMTEEHPGFSNECYNEVIYMGMFEMR
;
A
#
# COMPACT_ATOMS: atom_id res chain seq x y z
N MET A 1 10.38 10.53 24.44
CA MET A 1 9.90 10.53 23.05
C MET A 1 10.67 9.57 22.15
N ASN A 2 12.00 9.44 22.27
CA ASN A 2 12.81 8.52 21.44
C ASN A 2 12.38 7.04 21.41
N SER A 3 11.74 6.52 22.46
CA SER A 3 11.28 5.12 22.49
C SER A 3 10.09 4.84 21.57
N PHE A 4 9.17 5.79 21.41
CA PHE A 4 7.99 5.62 20.56
C PHE A 4 8.36 5.63 19.07
N GLU A 5 9.17 6.61 18.65
CA GLU A 5 9.64 6.70 17.26
C GLU A 5 10.45 5.48 16.84
N ALA A 6 11.35 5.01 17.70
CA ALA A 6 12.14 3.80 17.46
C ALA A 6 11.25 2.55 17.36
N SER A 7 10.24 2.42 18.23
CA SER A 7 9.33 1.26 18.23
C SER A 7 8.45 1.24 16.98
N HIS A 8 7.90 2.40 16.61
CA HIS A 8 7.07 2.53 15.40
C HIS A 8 7.88 2.29 14.13
N ARG A 9 9.13 2.79 14.08
CA ARG A 9 10.08 2.48 13.00
C ARG A 9 10.30 0.98 12.87
N MET A 10 10.65 0.30 13.95
CA MET A 10 10.89 -1.15 13.95
C MET A 10 9.65 -1.95 13.52
N GLN A 11 8.46 -1.52 13.95
CA GLN A 11 7.21 -2.15 13.54
C GLN A 11 7.00 -2.08 12.02
N TRP A 12 7.22 -0.91 11.42
CA TRP A 12 7.06 -0.73 9.97
C TRP A 12 8.11 -1.48 9.16
N ILE A 13 9.39 -1.40 9.57
CA ILE A 13 10.46 -2.17 8.93
C ILE A 13 10.17 -3.67 9.04
N GLY A 14 9.69 -4.13 10.20
CA GLY A 14 9.26 -5.51 10.41
C GLY A 14 8.17 -5.91 9.42
N ARG A 15 7.08 -5.15 9.35
CA ARG A 15 5.96 -5.42 8.43
C ARG A 15 6.39 -5.45 6.96
N ILE A 16 7.28 -4.53 6.55
CA ILE A 16 7.81 -4.47 5.18
C ILE A 16 8.68 -5.70 4.87
N ASN A 17 9.58 -6.07 5.78
CA ASN A 17 10.51 -7.19 5.57
C ASN A 17 9.87 -8.58 5.72
N THR A 18 8.76 -8.70 6.46
CA THR A 18 8.04 -9.97 6.61
C THR A 18 6.92 -10.13 5.58
N ALA A 19 6.79 -9.20 4.63
CA ALA A 19 5.78 -9.32 3.59
C ALA A 19 6.06 -10.56 2.71
N PRO A 20 5.03 -11.24 2.16
CA PRO A 20 5.19 -12.53 1.48
C PRO A 20 6.06 -12.51 0.23
N SER A 21 6.26 -11.34 -0.39
CA SER A 21 7.04 -11.17 -1.61
C SER A 21 7.70 -9.80 -1.65
N PHE A 22 8.74 -9.64 -2.47
CA PHE A 22 9.38 -8.33 -2.66
C PHE A 22 8.40 -7.28 -3.21
N LEU A 23 7.47 -7.68 -4.08
CA LEU A 23 6.40 -6.80 -4.55
C LEU A 23 5.53 -6.29 -3.40
N ASP A 24 5.14 -7.18 -2.48
CA ASP A 24 4.37 -6.80 -1.30
C ASP A 24 5.19 -5.92 -0.34
N SER A 25 6.48 -6.20 -0.15
CA SER A 25 7.39 -5.35 0.63
C SER A 25 7.45 -3.93 0.06
N VAL A 26 7.60 -3.80 -1.26
CA VAL A 26 7.62 -2.51 -1.95
C VAL A 26 6.27 -1.80 -1.83
N PHE A 27 5.15 -2.54 -1.94
CA PHE A 27 3.83 -1.99 -1.69
C PHE A 27 3.69 -1.45 -0.26
N MET A 28 4.09 -2.23 0.75
CA MET A 28 4.05 -1.82 2.16
C MET A 28 4.95 -0.62 2.44
N PHE A 29 6.12 -0.53 1.79
CA PHE A 29 6.96 0.66 1.86
C PHE A 29 6.27 1.89 1.23
N SER A 30 5.61 1.72 0.08
CA SER A 30 4.84 2.81 -0.55
C SER A 30 3.66 3.27 0.33
N LEU A 31 2.98 2.33 1.00
CA LEU A 31 1.94 2.60 1.99
C LEU A 31 2.48 3.45 3.14
N TYR A 32 3.63 3.04 3.68
CA TYR A 32 4.30 3.76 4.74
C TYR A 32 4.62 5.19 4.31
N LYS A 33 5.21 5.39 3.13
CA LYS A 33 5.53 6.73 2.61
C LYS A 33 4.28 7.58 2.43
N ARG A 34 3.17 6.99 1.98
CA ARG A 34 1.88 7.69 1.87
C ARG A 34 1.35 8.12 3.24
N LYS A 35 1.36 7.22 4.23
CA LYS A 35 0.96 7.51 5.62
C LYS A 35 1.90 8.50 6.32
N GLN A 36 3.18 8.51 5.96
CA GLN A 36 4.17 9.46 6.50
C GLN A 36 3.76 10.92 6.25
N VAL A 37 3.17 11.21 5.08
CA VAL A 37 2.69 12.57 4.72
C VAL A 37 1.60 13.05 5.69
N TYR A 38 0.71 12.17 6.12
CA TYR A 38 -0.43 12.53 6.97
C TYR A 38 -0.16 12.40 8.46
N CYS A 39 0.71 11.46 8.86
CA CYS A 39 0.89 11.08 10.26
C CYS A 39 2.23 11.53 10.87
N HIS A 40 3.05 12.29 10.13
CA HIS A 40 4.38 12.73 10.55
C HIS A 40 5.25 11.58 11.09
N PHE A 41 5.17 10.42 10.45
CA PHE A 41 5.99 9.27 10.82
C PHE A 41 7.49 9.58 10.63
N PRO A 42 8.38 8.89 11.38
CA PRO A 42 9.82 9.03 11.21
C PRO A 42 10.21 8.79 9.74
N GLU A 43 11.40 9.21 9.31
CA GLU A 43 11.83 8.92 7.94
C GLU A 43 12.51 7.54 7.87
N ILE A 44 11.94 6.61 7.09
CA ILE A 44 12.58 5.34 6.73
C ILE A 44 12.98 5.39 5.26
N THR A 45 14.26 5.13 4.97
CA THR A 45 14.76 5.03 3.60
C THR A 45 14.41 3.66 2.99
N PRO A 46 14.36 3.54 1.65
CA PRO A 46 14.16 2.24 0.99
C PRO A 46 15.17 1.18 1.43
N ARG A 47 16.46 1.53 1.55
CA ARG A 47 17.52 0.58 1.94
C ARG A 47 17.36 0.08 3.38
N GLU A 48 16.90 0.94 4.28
CA GLU A 48 16.60 0.51 5.66
C GLU A 48 15.39 -0.42 5.73
N ALA A 49 14.39 -0.18 4.88
CA ALA A 49 13.15 -0.95 4.89
C ALA A 49 13.27 -2.28 4.14
N LEU A 50 13.98 -2.30 3.02
CA LEU A 50 14.02 -3.40 2.05
C LEU A 50 15.39 -4.11 2.01
N GLY A 51 16.38 -3.60 2.73
CA GLY A 51 17.74 -4.12 2.69
C GLY A 51 18.39 -3.90 1.32
N ASP A 52 19.13 -4.91 0.87
CA ASP A 52 19.80 -4.90 -0.42
C ASP A 52 18.86 -5.36 -1.54
N TYR A 53 18.57 -4.48 -2.50
CA TYR A 53 17.68 -4.75 -3.63
C TYR A 53 18.27 -4.28 -4.96
N ASP A 54 17.75 -4.84 -6.05
CA ASP A 54 18.00 -4.38 -7.40
C ASP A 54 17.14 -3.15 -7.74
N GLU A 55 17.76 -2.06 -8.20
CA GLU A 55 17.08 -0.79 -8.46
C GLU A 55 16.04 -0.90 -9.59
N SER A 56 16.27 -1.78 -10.57
CA SER A 56 15.34 -1.96 -11.69
C SER A 56 14.10 -2.73 -11.28
N GLU A 57 14.28 -3.77 -10.45
CA GLU A 57 13.20 -4.53 -9.83
C GLU A 57 12.38 -3.65 -8.88
N PHE A 58 13.06 -2.84 -8.05
CA PHE A 58 12.41 -1.89 -7.15
C PHE A 58 11.56 -0.87 -7.92
N SER A 59 12.10 -0.26 -8.97
CA SER A 59 11.35 0.70 -9.80
C SER A 59 10.13 0.05 -10.46
N THR A 60 10.28 -1.17 -10.96
CA THR A 60 9.17 -1.96 -11.55
C THR A 60 8.09 -2.25 -10.53
N CYS A 61 8.46 -2.73 -9.33
CA CYS A 61 7.53 -3.01 -8.24
C CYS A 61 6.84 -1.73 -7.74
N MET A 62 7.57 -0.61 -7.66
CA MET A 62 7.02 0.68 -7.24
C MET A 62 5.97 1.18 -8.23
N GLN A 63 6.23 1.08 -9.54
CA GLN A 63 5.24 1.41 -10.56
C GLN A 63 3.98 0.54 -10.44
N ARG A 64 4.13 -0.75 -10.17
CA ARG A 64 3.00 -1.66 -9.94
C ARG A 64 2.22 -1.28 -8.69
N ALA A 65 2.89 -0.95 -7.59
CA ALA A 65 2.26 -0.49 -6.35
C ALA A 65 1.46 0.80 -6.58
N VAL A 66 2.01 1.78 -7.31
CA VAL A 66 1.30 3.01 -7.69
C VAL A 66 0.05 2.73 -8.53
N ARG A 67 0.14 1.78 -9.48
CA ARG A 67 -1.03 1.36 -10.26
C ARG A 67 -2.11 0.75 -9.37
N LEU A 68 -1.74 -0.15 -8.45
CA LEU A 68 -2.71 -0.71 -7.50
C LEU A 68 -3.33 0.37 -6.62
N TRP A 69 -2.55 1.35 -6.16
CA TRP A 69 -3.06 2.49 -5.38
C TRP A 69 -4.12 3.31 -6.12
N SER A 70 -4.04 3.41 -7.45
CA SER A 70 -5.03 4.15 -8.23
C SER A 70 -6.43 3.53 -8.15
N CYS A 71 -6.53 2.24 -7.82
CA CYS A 71 -7.80 1.57 -7.59
C CYS A 71 -8.52 2.03 -6.32
N SER A 72 -7.84 2.70 -5.38
CA SER A 72 -8.48 3.17 -4.13
C SER A 72 -9.65 4.13 -4.40
N CYS A 73 -9.56 4.94 -5.46
CA CYS A 73 -10.66 5.82 -5.88
C CYS A 73 -11.90 5.01 -6.26
N ALA A 74 -11.76 3.99 -7.11
CA ALA A 74 -12.86 3.12 -7.47
C ALA A 74 -13.46 2.39 -6.26
N MET A 75 -12.63 2.02 -5.27
CA MET A 75 -13.12 1.42 -4.01
C MET A 75 -13.97 2.40 -3.20
N GLY A 76 -13.51 3.65 -3.06
CA GLY A 76 -14.26 4.69 -2.34
C GLY A 76 -15.56 5.08 -3.05
N GLU A 77 -15.55 5.25 -4.37
CA GLU A 77 -16.76 5.51 -5.17
C GLU A 77 -17.80 4.38 -5.02
N SER A 78 -17.34 3.13 -5.06
CA SER A 78 -18.18 1.94 -4.88
C SER A 78 -18.75 1.87 -3.47
N ALA A 79 -17.94 2.13 -2.45
CA ALA A 79 -18.35 2.09 -1.04
C ALA A 79 -19.32 3.22 -0.66
N LEU A 80 -19.24 4.38 -1.33
CA LEU A 80 -20.13 5.52 -1.12
C LEU A 80 -21.31 5.57 -2.10
N CYS A 81 -21.46 4.53 -2.93
CA CYS A 81 -22.55 4.40 -3.91
C CYS A 81 -22.66 5.62 -4.85
N TYR A 82 -21.52 6.14 -5.32
CA TYR A 82 -21.53 7.23 -6.29
C TYR A 82 -22.21 6.83 -7.59
N ARG A 83 -22.82 7.79 -8.28
CA ARG A 83 -23.53 7.52 -9.54
C ARG A 83 -22.54 7.00 -10.58
N GLY A 84 -22.76 5.79 -11.08
CA GLY A 84 -21.90 5.14 -12.07
C GLY A 84 -20.79 4.27 -11.48
N ALA A 85 -20.65 4.25 -10.15
CA ALA A 85 -19.74 3.34 -9.47
C ALA A 85 -20.20 1.88 -9.65
N LYS A 86 -19.22 0.98 -9.72
CA LYS A 86 -19.47 -0.46 -9.75
C LYS A 86 -19.87 -0.96 -8.36
N PRO A 87 -20.58 -2.10 -8.24
CA PRO A 87 -20.69 -2.79 -6.97
C PRO A 87 -19.31 -3.08 -6.39
N LEU A 88 -19.14 -2.93 -5.06
CA LEU A 88 -17.83 -3.11 -4.42
C LEU A 88 -17.19 -4.46 -4.71
N GLU A 89 -17.98 -5.55 -4.70
CA GLU A 89 -17.50 -6.89 -5.05
C GLU A 89 -16.93 -6.96 -6.48
N GLU A 90 -17.59 -6.31 -7.44
CA GLU A 90 -17.12 -6.25 -8.83
C GLU A 90 -15.86 -5.40 -8.94
N ALA A 91 -15.80 -4.28 -8.24
CA ALA A 91 -14.62 -3.41 -8.22
C ALA A 91 -13.39 -4.14 -7.63
N VAL A 92 -13.57 -4.86 -6.51
CA VAL A 92 -12.52 -5.68 -5.90
C VAL A 92 -12.05 -6.77 -6.85
N ARG A 93 -12.98 -7.47 -7.51
CA ARG A 93 -12.64 -8.50 -8.50
C ARG A 93 -11.81 -7.93 -9.65
N LEU A 94 -12.19 -6.79 -10.22
CA LEU A 94 -11.43 -6.15 -11.30
C LEU A 94 -10.03 -5.74 -10.84
N MET A 95 -9.91 -5.16 -9.65
CA MET A 95 -8.61 -4.79 -9.08
C MET A 95 -7.67 -5.99 -8.96
N THR A 96 -8.15 -7.13 -8.46
CA THR A 96 -7.32 -8.33 -8.28
C THR A 96 -6.98 -9.03 -9.60
N GLU A 97 -7.86 -8.98 -10.59
CA GLU A 97 -7.62 -9.51 -11.94
C GLU A 97 -6.64 -8.66 -12.76
N GLU A 98 -6.76 -7.33 -12.70
CA GLU A 98 -5.92 -6.42 -13.48
C GLU A 98 -4.54 -6.17 -12.84
N HIS A 99 -4.43 -6.37 -11.53
CA HIS A 99 -3.19 -6.18 -10.78
C HIS A 99 -2.77 -7.43 -10.00
N PRO A 100 -2.50 -8.56 -10.68
CA PRO A 100 -2.17 -9.81 -10.00
C PRO A 100 -0.82 -9.76 -9.28
N GLY A 101 -0.62 -10.70 -8.36
CA GLY A 101 0.66 -10.94 -7.69
C GLY A 101 0.84 -10.25 -6.34
N PHE A 102 -0.08 -9.36 -5.95
CA PHE A 102 -0.13 -8.85 -4.59
C PHE A 102 -0.85 -9.82 -3.65
N SER A 103 -0.50 -9.80 -2.36
CA SER A 103 -1.25 -10.51 -1.33
C SER A 103 -2.60 -9.86 -1.01
N ASN A 104 -3.49 -10.64 -0.39
CA ASN A 104 -4.77 -10.15 0.14
C ASN A 104 -4.59 -8.98 1.12
N GLU A 105 -3.49 -8.95 1.88
CA GLU A 105 -3.19 -7.83 2.79
C GLU A 105 -3.02 -6.52 2.01
N CYS A 106 -2.29 -6.54 0.89
CA CYS A 106 -2.08 -5.37 0.05
C CYS A 106 -3.40 -4.88 -0.57
N TYR A 107 -4.20 -5.79 -1.13
CA TYR A 107 -5.53 -5.44 -1.67
C TYR A 107 -6.44 -4.83 -0.59
N ASN A 108 -6.44 -5.42 0.61
CA ASN A 108 -7.25 -4.92 1.73
C ASN A 108 -6.83 -3.50 2.17
N GLU A 109 -5.53 -3.17 2.15
CA GLU A 109 -5.07 -1.81 2.42
C GLU A 109 -5.58 -0.82 1.36
N VAL A 110 -5.63 -1.20 0.07
CA VAL A 110 -6.21 -0.33 -0.99
C VAL A 110 -7.70 -0.11 -0.78
N ILE A 111 -8.44 -1.17 -0.46
CA ILE A 111 -9.87 -1.09 -0.15
C ILE A 111 -10.10 -0.17 1.06
N TYR A 112 -9.38 -0.41 2.15
CA TYR A 112 -9.49 0.37 3.38
C TYR A 112 -9.16 1.85 3.16
N MET A 113 -8.05 2.14 2.49
CA MET A 113 -7.66 3.51 2.16
C MET A 113 -8.70 4.19 1.28
N GLY A 114 -9.23 3.52 0.25
CA GLY A 114 -10.29 4.08 -0.60
C GLY A 114 -11.56 4.42 0.18
N MET A 115 -12.00 3.53 1.07
CA MET A 115 -13.18 3.73 1.92
C MET A 115 -13.00 4.84 2.96
N PHE A 116 -11.76 5.15 3.37
CA PHE A 116 -11.45 6.15 4.38
C PHE A 116 -11.08 7.52 3.78
N GLU A 117 -10.28 7.56 2.71
CA GLU A 117 -9.82 8.81 2.06
C GLU A 117 -10.95 9.55 1.32
N MET A 118 -12.00 8.86 0.86
CA MET A 118 -13.12 9.48 0.14
C MET A 118 -14.29 9.94 1.04
N ARG A 119 -14.16 9.79 2.37
CA ARG A 119 -15.11 10.36 3.35
C ARG A 119 -14.78 11.81 3.66
#